data_AF-A0A1F3JJV0-F1
#
_entry.id   AF-A0A1F3JJV0-F1
#
_cell.length_a   1.000
_cell.length_b   1.000
_cell.length_c   1.000
_cell.angle_alpha   90.00
_cell.angle_beta   90.00
_cell.angle_gamma   90.00
#
_symmetry.space_group_name_H-M   'P 1'
#
loop_
_entity.id
_entity.type
_entity.pdbx_description
1 polymer ?
#
loop_
_entity_poly.entity_id
_entity_poly.type
_entity_poly.pdbx_seq_one_letter_code
_entity_poly.pdbx_strand_id
1 'polypeptide(L)' 'MRTNEIIREIQRLPISKRIYVVEKTIHSIRSHEDKNVMKKAADALYVDYKTDNELTAFTNIDFVDFYETK' A
#
# COMPACT_ATOMS: atom_id res chain seq x y z
N MET A 1 4.14 23.75 -16.61
CA MET A 1 2.80 24.22 -16.25
C MET A 1 2.82 24.69 -14.81
N ARG A 2 2.40 25.93 -14.55
CA ARG A 2 2.24 26.45 -13.19
C ARG A 2 0.88 26.01 -12.64
N THR A 3 0.75 25.83 -11.33
CA THR A 3 -0.52 25.43 -10.68
C THR A 3 -1.71 26.30 -11.09
N ASN A 4 -1.46 27.61 -11.26
CA ASN A 4 -2.48 28.56 -11.70
C ASN A 4 -2.98 28.30 -13.13
N GLU A 5 -2.14 27.76 -14.01
CA GLU A 5 -2.54 27.41 -15.38
C GLU A 5 -3.44 26.17 -15.36
N ILE A 6 -3.09 25.15 -14.57
CA ILE A 6 -3.90 23.93 -14.41
C ILE A 6 -5.30 24.28 -13.88
N ILE A 7 -5.38 25.15 -12.86
CA ILE A 7 -6.66 25.58 -12.29
C ILE A 7 -7.53 26.28 -13.34
N ARG A 8 -6.94 27.17 -14.16
CA ARG A 8 -7.67 27.84 -15.25
C ARG A 8 -8.18 26.86 -16.29
N GLU A 9 -7.38 25.88 -16.68
CA GLU A 9 -7.82 24.86 -17.64
C GLU A 9 -8.97 24.01 -17.07
N ILE A 10 -8.90 23.62 -15.79
CA ILE A 10 -10.01 22.90 -15.14
C ILE A 10 -11.27 23.76 -15.12
N GLN A 11 -11.17 25.06 -14.83
CA GLN A 11 -12.31 25.98 -14.82
C GLN A 11 -12.99 26.14 -16.18
N ARG A 12 -12.24 26.01 -17.28
CA ARG A 12 -12.75 26.06 -18.65
C ARG A 12 -13.52 24.80 -19.07
N LEU A 13 -13.43 23.72 -18.31
CA LEU A 13 -14.13 22.48 -18.64
C LEU A 13 -15.66 22.58 -18.40
N PRO A 14 -16.47 21.84 -19.17
CA PRO A 14 -17.88 21.63 -18.86
C PRO A 14 -18.07 21.11 -17.43
N ILE A 15 -19.21 21.43 -16.81
CA ILE A 15 -19.43 21.12 -15.39
C ILE A 15 -19.31 19.61 -15.08
N SER A 16 -19.77 18.75 -15.99
CA SER A 16 -19.64 17.30 -15.89
C SER A 16 -18.18 16.84 -15.83
N LYS A 17 -17.31 17.46 -16.62
CA LYS A 17 -15.87 17.18 -16.63
C LYS A 17 -15.17 17.71 -15.38
N ARG A 18 -15.61 18.86 -14.86
CA ARG A 18 -15.10 19.37 -13.57
C ARG A 18 -15.45 18.43 -12.41
N ILE A 19 -16.68 17.94 -12.35
CA ILE A 19 -17.13 16.95 -11.36
C ILE A 19 -16.28 15.68 -11.47
N TYR A 20 -16.04 15.20 -12.69
CA TYR A 20 -15.21 14.01 -12.91
C TYR A 20 -13.76 14.19 -12.39
N VAL A 21 -13.15 15.37 -12.60
CA VAL A 21 -11.82 15.64 -12.03
C VAL A 21 -11.84 15.56 -10.51
N VAL A 22 -12.83 16.19 -9.86
CA VAL A 22 -12.98 16.15 -8.40
C VAL A 22 -13.13 14.73 -7.88
N GLU A 23 -13.97 13.91 -8.52
CA GLU A 23 -14.17 12.51 -8.16
C GLU A 23 -12.86 11.71 -8.24
N LYS A 24 -12.13 11.85 -9.35
CA LYS A 24 -10.83 11.17 -9.53
C LYS A 24 -9.79 11.66 -8.53
N THR A 25 -9.78 12.95 -8.19
CA THR A 25 -8.90 13.48 -7.15
C THR A 25 -9.21 12.86 -5.79
N ILE A 26 -10.48 12.80 -5.39
CA ILE A 26 -10.90 12.18 -4.11
C ILE A 26 -10.51 10.69 -4.10
N HIS A 27 -10.79 9.97 -5.18
CA HIS A 27 -10.42 8.56 -5.29
C HIS A 27 -8.90 8.34 -5.17
N SER A 28 -8.10 9.19 -5.81
CA SER A 28 -6.64 9.12 -5.74
C SER A 28 -6.11 9.36 -4.33
N ILE A 29 -6.70 10.30 -3.58
CA ILE A 29 -6.31 10.59 -2.20
C ILE A 29 -6.56 9.35 -1.32
N ARG A 30 -7.76 8.77 -1.40
CA ARG A 30 -8.12 7.56 -0.64
C ARG A 30 -7.22 6.37 -0.98
N SER A 31 -7.00 6.10 -2.26
CA SER A 31 -6.15 4.99 -2.69
C SER A 31 -4.70 5.14 -2.22
N HIS A 32 -4.20 6.37 -2.13
CA HIS A 32 -2.86 6.63 -1.60
C HIS A 32 -2.78 6.38 -0.09
N GLU A 33 -3.82 6.77 0.66
CA GLU A 33 -3.93 6.51 2.10
C GLU A 33 -3.99 5.00 2.39
N ASP A 34 -4.83 4.25 1.68
CA ASP A 34 -4.96 2.80 1.83
C ASP A 34 -3.63 2.07 1.57
N LYS A 35 -2.91 2.46 0.51
CA LYS A 35 -1.58 1.92 0.19
C LYS A 35 -0.57 2.22 1.28
N ASN A 36 -0.60 3.41 1.87
CA ASN A 36 0.31 3.79 2.94
C ASN A 36 0.02 3.01 4.23
N VAL A 37 -1.25 2.75 4.56
CA VAL A 37 -1.63 1.91 5.71
C VAL A 37 -1.14 0.48 5.51
N MET A 38 -1.39 -0.12 4.35
CA MET A 38 -0.94 -1.48 4.06
C MET A 38 0.59 -1.60 4.11
N LYS A 39 1.31 -0.61 3.55
CA LYS A 39 2.77 -0.56 3.61
C LYS A 39 3.26 -0.49 5.05
N LYS A 40 2.70 0.40 5.87
CA LYS A 40 3.08 0.52 7.29
C LYS A 40 2.85 -0.78 8.06
N ALA A 41 1.72 -1.45 7.83
CA ALA A 41 1.43 -2.74 8.45
C ALA A 41 2.44 -3.81 8.00
N ALA A 42 2.76 -3.87 6.71
CA ALA A 42 3.76 -4.80 6.18
C ALA A 42 5.17 -4.52 6.73
N ASP A 43 5.57 -3.25 6.79
CA ASP A 43 6.86 -2.83 7.34
C ASP A 43 6.97 -3.19 8.84
N ALA A 44 5.89 -3.04 9.61
CA ALA A 44 5.84 -3.46 11.02
C ALA A 44 5.96 -4.98 11.16
N LEU A 45 5.16 -5.75 10.42
CA LEU A 45 5.21 -7.21 10.44
C LEU A 45 6.58 -7.75 10.01
N TYR A 46 7.22 -7.11 9.03
CA TYR A 46 8.55 -7.50 8.57
C TYR A 46 9.62 -7.33 9.65
N VAL A 47 9.54 -6.25 10.43
CA VAL A 47 10.44 -6.04 11.58
C VAL A 47 10.24 -7.15 12.60
N ASP A 48 8.99 -7.45 12.98
CA ASP A 48 8.68 -8.49 13.95
C ASP A 48 9.19 -9.86 13.49
N TYR A 49 8.94 -10.24 12.23
CA TYR A 49 9.45 -11.49 11.64
C TYR A 49 10.98 -11.62 11.68
N LYS A 50 11.71 -10.50 11.59
CA LYS A 50 13.18 -10.49 11.60
C LYS A 50 13.76 -10.59 13.01
N THR A 51 13.05 -10.08 14.02
CA THR A 51 13.57 -9.96 15.38
C THR A 51 13.00 -10.97 16.35
N ASP A 52 11.80 -11.48 16.10
CA ASP A 52 11.13 -12.46 16.94
C ASP A 52 11.38 -13.88 16.44
N ASN A 53 12.19 -14.63 17.20
CA ASN A 53 12.51 -16.01 16.88
C ASN A 53 11.33 -16.97 17.10
N GLU A 54 10.29 -16.58 17.83
CA GLU A 54 9.07 -17.40 17.97
C GLU A 54 8.29 -17.43 16.65
N LEU A 55 8.25 -16.32 15.91
CA LEU A 55 7.58 -16.22 14.60
C LEU A 55 8.24 -17.08 13.50
N THR A 56 9.49 -17.50 13.70
CA THR A 56 10.24 -18.36 12.76
C THR A 56 10.65 -19.70 13.38
N ALA A 57 10.12 -20.05 14.55
CA ALA A 57 10.51 -21.25 15.29
C ALA A 57 10.35 -22.54 14.47
N PHE A 58 9.30 -22.61 13.63
CA PHE A 58 9.05 -23.76 12.76
C PHE A 58 9.87 -23.76 11.47
N THR A 59 10.32 -22.60 10.98
CA THR A 59 11.18 -22.51 9.78
C THR A 59 12.52 -23.22 9.99
N ASN A 60 13.03 -23.23 11.22
CA ASN A 60 14.25 -23.96 11.55
C ASN A 60 14.06 -25.49 11.51
N ILE A 61 12.83 -25.98 11.68
CA ILE A 61 12.51 -27.41 11.66
C ILE A 61 12.46 -27.94 10.22
N ASP A 62 12.14 -27.09 9.23
CA ASP A 62 12.14 -27.44 7.80
C ASP A 62 13.50 -27.89 7.27
N PHE A 63 14.60 -27.50 7.95
CA PHE A 63 15.97 -27.89 7.60
C PHE A 63 16.47 -29.12 8.36
N VAL A 64 15.63 -29.75 9.17
CA VAL A 64 15.97 -30.98 9.89
C VAL A 64 15.58 -32.18 9.04
N ASP A 65 16.48 -33.16 8.91
CA ASP A 65 16.19 -34.41 8.20
C ASP A 65 14.91 -35.05 8.76
N PHE A 66 13.95 -35.31 7.86
CA PHE A 66 12.69 -35.97 8.22
C PHE A 66 13.00 -37.36 8.77
N TYR A 67 12.78 -37.55 10.06
CA TYR A 67 12.88 -38.87 10.70
C TYR A 67 11.66 -39.71 10.33
N GLU A 68 11.71 -40.34 9.16
CA GLU A 68 10.75 -41.39 8.81
C GLU A 68 11.09 -42.66 9.63
N THR A 69 10.20 -43.04 10.53
CA THR A 69 10.32 -44.29 11.29
C THR A 69 10.13 -45.48 10.34
N LYS A 70 11.12 -46.40 10.32
CA LYS A 70 11.07 -47.67 9.58
C LYS A 70 10.04 -48.65 10.14
#